data_AF-A0A842N9J6-F1
#
_entry.id   AF-A0A842N9J6-F1
#
_cell.length_a   1.000
_cell.length_b   1.000
_cell.length_c   1.000
_cell.angle_alpha   90.00
_cell.angle_beta   90.00
_cell.angle_gamma   90.00
#
_symmetry.space_group_name_H-M   'P 1'
#
loop_
_entity.id
_entity.type
_entity.pdbx_description
1 polymer ?
#
loop_
_entity_poly.entity_id
_entity_poly.type
_entity_poly.pdbx_seq_one_letter_code
_entity_poly.pdbx_strand_id
1 'polypeptide(L)'
;MKCITCDKQDTEHSKKLWQLHQKKRLCLFCNEDSSQHSEKLWEIHQEVVPKNTKLAPMLLGRGPRVLAKIVKWNTVKTNGKDSTHHVEYVPIYMHCDECGAALGNAEEKLADVFDKTCLQCFCNMTGQEYKWYEGPRV
;
A
#
# COMPACT_ATOMS: atom_id res chain seq x y z
N MET A 1 25.88 2.90 -16.12
CA MET A 1 25.98 3.76 -14.89
C MET A 1 25.55 2.95 -13.67
N LYS A 2 25.95 3.33 -12.45
CA LYS A 2 25.48 2.69 -11.20
C LYS A 2 24.28 3.43 -10.60
N CYS A 3 23.30 2.68 -10.11
CA CYS A 3 22.11 3.24 -9.50
C CYS A 3 22.49 3.88 -8.16
N ILE A 4 22.12 5.15 -7.95
CA ILE A 4 22.43 5.90 -6.71
C ILE A 4 21.84 5.22 -5.47
N THR A 5 20.82 4.39 -5.67
CA THR A 5 19.97 3.90 -4.58
C THR A 5 20.17 2.41 -4.29
N CYS A 6 20.52 1.60 -5.29
CA CYS A 6 20.72 0.16 -5.10
C CYS A 6 22.08 -0.37 -5.56
N ASP A 7 22.99 0.51 -5.99
CA ASP A 7 24.36 0.21 -6.48
C ASP A 7 24.47 -0.78 -7.66
N LYS A 8 23.34 -1.31 -8.13
CA LYS A 8 23.24 -2.15 -9.34
C LYS A 8 23.52 -1.34 -10.60
N GLN A 9 23.89 -2.05 -11.66
CA GLN A 9 24.12 -1.45 -12.97
C GLN A 9 22.78 -1.07 -13.62
N ASP A 10 22.82 -0.12 -14.55
CA ASP A 10 21.68 0.33 -15.35
C ASP A 10 21.10 -0.77 -16.24
N THR A 11 21.89 -1.77 -16.60
CA THR A 11 21.46 -2.96 -17.34
C THR A 11 20.54 -3.90 -16.56
N GLU A 12 20.59 -3.84 -15.22
CA GLU A 12 19.72 -4.64 -14.34
C GLU A 12 18.38 -3.96 -14.04
N HIS A 13 18.15 -2.78 -14.61
CA HIS A 13 16.93 -2.02 -14.42
C HIS A 13 16.15 -1.91 -15.73
N SER A 14 14.82 -1.88 -15.62
CA SER A 14 14.03 -1.22 -16.64
C SER A 14 14.30 0.29 -16.60
N LYS A 15 14.12 0.98 -17.74
CA LYS A 15 14.27 2.44 -17.82
C LYS A 15 13.39 3.16 -16.80
N LYS A 16 12.19 2.63 -16.50
CA LYS A 16 11.23 3.21 -15.55
C LYS A 16 11.70 3.03 -14.11
N LEU A 17 12.12 1.82 -13.73
CA LEU A 17 12.65 1.53 -12.39
C LEU A 17 13.91 2.36 -12.09
N TRP A 18 14.81 2.48 -13.07
CA TRP A 18 16.00 3.31 -12.95
C TRP A 18 15.66 4.78 -12.66
N GLN A 19 14.73 5.36 -13.42
CA GLN A 19 14.28 6.74 -13.21
C GLN A 19 13.59 6.92 -11.86
N LEU A 20 12.85 5.91 -11.40
CA LEU A 20 12.21 5.91 -10.10
C LEU A 20 13.25 5.98 -8.98
N HIS A 21 14.23 5.08 -9.02
CA HIS A 21 15.32 5.04 -8.04
C HIS A 21 16.19 6.30 -8.03
N GLN A 22 16.43 6.92 -9.19
CA GLN A 22 17.18 8.19 -9.26
C GLN A 22 16.44 9.35 -8.60
N LYS A 23 15.10 9.37 -8.65
CA LYS A 23 14.28 10.46 -8.11
C LYS A 23 14.03 10.35 -6.61
N LYS A 24 14.34 9.21 -5.96
CA LYS A 24 14.13 8.93 -4.53
C LYS A 24 12.74 9.39 -4.05
N ARG A 25 11.70 8.97 -4.78
CA ARG A 25 10.31 9.37 -4.47
C ARG A 25 9.75 8.47 -3.38
N LEU A 26 8.97 9.04 -2.48
CA LEU A 26 8.17 8.28 -1.53
C LEU A 26 6.93 7.71 -2.22
N CYS A 27 6.61 6.45 -1.93
CA CYS A 27 5.36 5.84 -2.34
C CYS A 27 4.20 6.43 -1.53
N LEU A 28 3.16 6.93 -2.20
CA LEU A 28 2.02 7.54 -1.52
C LEU A 28 1.21 6.56 -0.68
N PHE A 29 1.22 5.26 -1.03
CA PHE A 29 0.45 4.23 -0.35
C PHE A 29 1.13 3.79 0.96
N CYS A 30 2.37 3.30 0.88
CA CYS A 30 3.09 2.73 2.02
C CYS A 30 4.05 3.72 2.72
N ASN A 31 4.28 4.91 2.14
CA ASN A 31 5.19 5.94 2.63
C ASN A 31 6.69 5.52 2.70
N GLU A 32 7.04 4.39 2.09
CA GLU A 32 8.42 3.95 1.92
C GLU A 32 9.07 4.56 0.67
N ASP A 33 10.39 4.56 0.62
CA ASP A 33 11.14 5.04 -0.54
C ASP A 33 11.03 4.09 -1.75
N SER A 34 11.10 4.68 -2.93
CA SER A 34 11.23 4.00 -4.22
C SER A 34 12.21 2.83 -4.28
N SER A 35 13.30 2.81 -3.50
CA SER A 35 14.24 1.67 -3.50
C SER A 35 13.64 0.36 -3.01
N GLN A 36 12.61 0.45 -2.16
CA GLN A 36 11.93 -0.70 -1.60
C GLN A 36 10.90 -1.29 -2.57
N HIS A 37 10.79 -0.74 -3.78
CA HIS A 37 9.77 -1.13 -4.74
C HIS A 37 10.40 -1.76 -5.99
N SER A 38 9.88 -2.92 -6.38
CA SER A 38 9.96 -3.34 -7.77
C SER A 38 9.06 -2.45 -8.64
N GLU A 39 9.26 -2.47 -9.96
CA GLU A 39 8.40 -1.72 -10.89
C GLU A 39 6.94 -2.16 -10.76
N LYS A 40 6.73 -3.48 -10.64
CA LYS A 40 5.41 -4.07 -10.44
C LYS A 40 4.80 -3.63 -9.11
N LEU A 41 5.54 -3.71 -8.00
CA LEU A 41 5.03 -3.30 -6.68
C LEU A 41 4.65 -1.81 -6.67
N TRP A 42 5.48 -0.96 -7.30
CA TRP A 42 5.18 0.46 -7.42
C TRP A 42 3.87 0.71 -8.15
N GLU A 43 3.64 0.02 -9.27
CA GLU A 43 2.39 0.14 -10.03
C GLU A 43 1.18 -0.31 -9.21
N ILE A 44 1.27 -1.48 -8.56
CA ILE A 44 0.22 -2.01 -7.68
C ILE A 44 -0.15 -0.98 -6.61
N HIS A 45 0.85 -0.40 -5.92
CA HIS A 45 0.61 0.59 -4.87
C HIS A 45 -0.03 1.87 -5.42
N GLN A 46 0.34 2.32 -6.62
CA GLN A 46 -0.27 3.51 -7.23
C GLN A 46 -1.72 3.28 -7.66
N GLU A 47 -2.09 2.06 -8.05
CA GLU A 47 -3.46 1.71 -8.44
C GLU A 47 -4.45 1.78 -7.28
N VAL A 48 -4.01 1.43 -6.07
CA VAL A 48 -4.85 1.46 -4.86
C VAL A 48 -5.12 2.89 -4.38
N VAL A 49 -4.27 3.86 -4.72
CA VAL A 49 -4.42 5.25 -4.28
C VAL A 49 -5.57 5.92 -5.03
N PRO A 50 -6.64 6.36 -4.33
CA PRO A 50 -7.79 6.98 -4.98
C PRO A 50 -7.42 8.35 -5.57
N LYS A 51 -7.88 8.60 -6.79
CA LYS A 51 -7.71 9.88 -7.49
C LYS A 51 -8.72 10.91 -6.97
N ASN A 52 -8.36 12.19 -7.03
CA ASN A 52 -9.24 13.32 -6.71
C ASN A 52 -9.83 13.33 -5.28
N THR A 53 -9.18 12.65 -4.34
CA THR A 53 -9.60 12.58 -2.94
C THR A 53 -8.56 13.25 -2.05
N LYS A 54 -8.99 13.89 -0.95
CA LYS A 54 -8.05 14.40 0.06
C LYS A 54 -7.48 13.22 0.85
N LEU A 55 -6.16 13.11 0.90
CA LEU A 55 -5.46 12.01 1.53
C LEU A 55 -4.59 12.54 2.67
N ALA A 56 -4.44 11.72 3.70
CA ALA A 56 -3.53 11.99 4.80
C ALA A 56 -3.07 10.68 5.45
N PRO A 57 -1.86 10.65 6.02
CA PRO A 57 -1.44 9.52 6.84
C PRO A 57 -2.21 9.50 8.16
N MET A 58 -2.61 8.32 8.61
CA MET A 58 -3.26 8.10 9.91
C MET A 58 -2.57 6.97 10.67
N LEU A 59 -2.55 7.06 12.00
CA LEU A 59 -2.08 5.98 12.85
C LEU A 59 -3.26 5.07 13.22
N LEU A 60 -3.22 3.80 12.81
CA LEU A 60 -4.23 2.83 13.16
C LEU A 60 -3.76 2.00 14.37
N GLY A 61 -4.29 2.33 15.56
CA GLY A 61 -3.89 1.69 16.81
C GLY A 61 -2.39 1.90 17.12
N ARG A 62 -1.63 0.81 17.26
CA ARG A 62 -0.17 0.83 17.45
C ARG A 62 0.61 0.35 16.22
N GLY A 63 -0.07 0.19 15.09
CA GLY A 63 0.53 -0.27 13.84
C GLY A 63 1.34 0.82 13.12
N PRO A 64 1.83 0.54 11.90
CA PRO A 64 2.43 1.56 11.04
C PRO A 64 1.40 2.64 10.65
N ARG A 65 1.89 3.77 10.16
CA ARG A 65 1.02 4.80 9.56
C ARG A 65 0.48 4.28 8.24
N VAL A 66 -0.82 4.41 8.04
CA VAL A 66 -1.53 4.00 6.82
C VAL A 66 -2.07 5.21 6.08
N LEU A 67 -2.23 5.10 4.77
CA LEU A 67 -2.91 6.12 3.98
C LEU A 67 -4.42 6.09 4.25
N ALA A 68 -5.03 7.25 4.50
CA ALA A 68 -6.46 7.38 4.69
C ALA A 68 -7.04 8.47 3.79
N LYS A 69 -8.27 8.25 3.33
CA LYS A 69 -9.09 9.29 2.70
C LYS A 69 -9.79 10.10 3.77
N ILE A 70 -9.84 11.41 3.57
CA ILE A 70 -10.56 12.34 4.44
C ILE A 70 -11.98 12.48 3.89
N VAL A 71 -12.96 11.97 4.63
CA VAL A 71 -14.39 12.03 4.29
C VAL A 71 -15.06 13.09 5.15
N LYS A 72 -15.79 14.00 4.50
CA LYS A 72 -16.66 14.96 5.18
C LYS A 72 -18.07 14.42 5.18
N TRP A 73 -18.57 14.02 6.34
CA TRP A 73 -19.93 13.54 6.52
C TRP A 73 -20.92 14.69 6.60
N ASN A 74 -22.16 14.40 6.18
CA ASN A 74 -23.27 15.34 6.27
C ASN A 74 -23.83 15.47 7.69
N THR A 75 -23.09 15.03 8.73
CA THR A 75 -23.61 14.92 10.09
C THR A 75 -24.03 16.29 10.62
N VAL A 76 -25.35 16.39 10.65
CA VAL A 76 -26.19 17.56 10.89
C VAL A 76 -25.98 18.03 12.32
N LYS A 77 -26.00 19.35 12.50
CA LYS A 77 -25.87 20.07 13.77
C LYS A 77 -26.40 19.29 14.96
N THR A 78 -25.55 19.01 15.95
CA THR A 78 -25.96 18.40 17.21
C THR A 78 -26.25 19.53 18.20
N ASN A 79 -27.47 19.61 18.75
CA ASN A 79 -27.88 20.67 19.66
C ASN A 79 -27.66 22.10 19.10
N GLY A 80 -27.89 22.30 17.80
CA GLY A 80 -27.76 23.60 17.14
C GLY A 80 -26.32 24.06 16.85
N LYS A 81 -25.30 23.27 17.21
CA LYS A 81 -23.88 23.52 16.90
C LYS A 81 -23.38 22.54 15.84
N ASP A 82 -22.44 23.00 15.00
CA ASP A 82 -21.76 22.12 14.05
C ASP A 82 -21.00 21.03 14.81
N SER A 83 -21.19 19.77 14.42
CA SER A 83 -20.50 18.66 15.08
C SER A 83 -19.01 18.69 14.74
N THR A 84 -18.12 18.48 15.71
CA THR A 84 -16.67 18.36 15.47
C THR A 84 -16.29 17.05 14.77
N HIS A 85 -17.22 16.09 14.71
CA HIS A 85 -17.04 14.75 14.15
C HIS A 85 -17.52 14.63 12.71
N HIS A 86 -17.68 15.75 12.01
CA HIS A 86 -18.12 15.74 10.61
C HIS A 86 -16.98 15.39 9.63
N VAL A 87 -15.74 15.23 10.11
CA VAL A 87 -14.60 14.77 9.31
C VAL A 87 -14.09 13.44 9.87
N GLU A 88 -14.02 12.42 9.02
CA GLU A 88 -13.47 11.11 9.35
C GLU A 88 -12.30 10.77 8.43
N TYR A 89 -11.30 10.07 8.99
CA TYR A 89 -10.20 9.47 8.25
C TYR A 89 -10.53 8.00 8.05
N VAL A 90 -10.77 7.61 6.80
CA VAL A 90 -11.10 6.23 6.44
C VAL A 90 -9.84 5.61 5.81
N PRO A 91 -9.24 4.58 6.43
CA PRO A 91 -8.06 3.91 5.86
C PRO A 91 -8.33 3.38 4.45
N ILE A 92 -7.30 3.39 3.62
CA ILE A 92 -7.30 2.79 2.29
C ILE A 92 -6.57 1.47 2.39
N TYR A 93 -7.29 0.39 2.08
CA TYR A 93 -6.76 -0.97 2.07
C TYR A 93 -6.59 -1.47 0.64
N MET A 94 -5.53 -2.23 0.40
CA MET A 94 -5.44 -3.10 -0.77
C MET A 94 -6.27 -4.36 -0.51
N HIS A 95 -6.85 -4.95 -1.56
CA HIS A 95 -7.68 -6.14 -1.45
C HIS A 95 -7.12 -7.26 -2.33
N CYS A 96 -7.34 -8.50 -1.89
CA CYS A 96 -6.99 -9.71 -2.62
C CYS A 96 -7.85 -9.82 -3.89
N ASP A 97 -7.20 -10.00 -5.04
CA ASP A 97 -7.91 -10.13 -6.33
C ASP A 97 -8.79 -11.40 -6.41
N GLU A 98 -8.48 -12.44 -5.63
CA GLU A 98 -9.22 -13.71 -5.64
C GLU A 98 -10.41 -13.72 -4.66
N CYS A 99 -10.20 -13.37 -3.40
CA CYS A 99 -11.21 -13.48 -2.35
C CYS A 99 -11.80 -12.15 -1.89
N GLY A 100 -11.24 -11.01 -2.32
CA GLY A 100 -11.68 -9.68 -1.94
C GLY A 100 -11.36 -9.28 -0.49
N ALA A 101 -10.65 -10.11 0.27
CA ALA A 101 -10.23 -9.76 1.63
C ALA A 101 -9.18 -8.64 1.62
N ALA A 102 -9.21 -7.77 2.63
CA ALA A 102 -8.17 -6.75 2.80
C ALA A 102 -6.81 -7.42 3.08
N LEU A 103 -5.78 -6.96 2.38
CA LEU A 103 -4.41 -7.46 2.54
C LEU A 103 -3.78 -6.92 3.83
N GLY A 104 -3.01 -7.76 4.50
CA GLY A 104 -2.18 -7.36 5.65
C GLY A 104 -0.89 -6.66 5.20
N ASN A 105 -0.22 -5.98 6.13
CA ASN A 105 1.03 -5.25 5.87
C ASN A 105 2.08 -6.07 5.09
N ALA A 106 2.24 -7.36 5.42
CA ALA A 106 3.18 -8.23 4.71
C ALA A 106 2.75 -8.57 3.28
N GLU A 107 1.46 -8.79 3.07
CA GLU A 107 0.89 -9.08 1.75
C GLU A 107 0.95 -7.83 0.87
N GLU A 108 0.67 -6.64 1.43
CA GLU A 108 0.78 -5.36 0.73
C GLU A 108 2.22 -5.05 0.29
N LYS A 109 3.22 -5.35 1.14
CA LYS A 109 4.64 -5.15 0.80
C LYS A 109 5.19 -6.19 -0.19
N LEU A 110 4.54 -7.35 -0.30
CA LEU A 110 4.93 -8.44 -1.20
C LEU A 110 3.91 -8.66 -2.31
N ALA A 111 3.08 -7.66 -2.62
CA ALA A 111 1.98 -7.79 -3.56
C ALA A 111 2.46 -8.05 -5.01
N ASP A 112 3.70 -7.71 -5.34
CA ASP A 112 4.32 -8.07 -6.61
C ASP A 112 4.66 -9.57 -6.71
N VAL A 113 5.05 -10.19 -5.58
CA VAL A 113 5.33 -11.62 -5.42
C VAL A 113 4.04 -12.44 -5.36
N PHE A 114 3.07 -11.99 -4.56
CA PHE A 114 1.77 -12.66 -4.43
C PHE A 114 0.76 -12.27 -5.51
N ASP A 115 1.15 -11.44 -6.47
CA ASP A 115 0.29 -10.98 -7.57
C ASP A 115 -1.06 -10.42 -7.08
N LYS A 116 -1.01 -9.53 -6.07
CA LYS A 116 -2.18 -8.94 -5.39
C LYS A 116 -3.11 -9.95 -4.72
N THR A 117 -2.68 -11.18 -4.48
CA THR A 117 -3.45 -12.16 -3.70
C THR A 117 -3.03 -12.16 -2.23
N CYS A 118 -3.93 -12.58 -1.35
CA CYS A 118 -3.58 -12.86 0.05
C CYS A 118 -2.80 -14.18 0.15
N LEU A 119 -2.06 -14.35 1.24
CA LEU A 119 -1.21 -15.51 1.48
C LEU A 119 -2.00 -16.83 1.39
N GLN A 120 -3.23 -16.85 1.89
CA GLN A 120 -4.07 -18.03 1.82
C GLN A 120 -4.42 -18.41 0.37
N CYS A 121 -4.84 -17.43 -0.44
CA CYS A 121 -5.12 -17.65 -1.86
C CYS A 121 -3.86 -18.08 -2.61
N PHE A 122 -2.74 -17.41 -2.36
CA PHE A 122 -1.45 -17.77 -2.95
C PHE A 122 -1.03 -19.21 -2.62
N CYS A 123 -1.14 -19.64 -1.36
CA CYS A 123 -0.85 -21.01 -0.95
C CYS A 123 -1.78 -22.01 -1.66
N ASN A 124 -3.08 -21.71 -1.75
CA ASN A 124 -4.05 -22.58 -2.45
C ASN A 124 -3.71 -22.72 -3.94
N MET A 125 -3.33 -21.62 -4.61
CA MET A 125 -2.98 -21.62 -6.04
C MET A 125 -1.68 -22.39 -6.32
N THR A 126 -0.74 -22.39 -5.37
CA THR A 126 0.58 -23.03 -5.51
C THR A 126 0.64 -24.43 -4.89
N GLY A 127 -0.47 -24.92 -4.32
CA GLY A 127 -0.55 -26.24 -3.65
C GLY A 127 0.24 -26.32 -2.35
N GLN A 128 0.50 -25.18 -1.69
CA GLN A 128 1.21 -25.10 -0.41
C GLN A 128 0.24 -25.15 0.78
N GLU A 129 0.70 -25.67 1.91
CA GLU A 129 -0.07 -25.64 3.15
C GLU A 129 -0.10 -24.22 3.74
N TYR A 130 -1.30 -23.65 3.89
CA TYR A 130 -1.46 -22.35 4.53
C TYR A 130 -1.43 -22.47 6.06
N LYS A 131 -0.57 -21.67 6.69
CA LYS A 131 -0.53 -21.50 8.14
C LYS A 131 -0.54 -20.02 8.49
N TRP A 132 -1.58 -19.60 9.22
CA TRP A 132 -1.82 -18.19 9.56
C TRP A 132 -0.68 -17.54 10.38
N TYR A 133 0.12 -18.33 11.10
CA TYR A 133 1.24 -17.86 11.92
C TYR A 133 2.61 -17.91 11.21
N GLU A 134 2.69 -18.45 9.99
CA GLU A 134 3.94 -18.55 9.20
C GLU A 134 4.00 -17.47 8.11
N GLY A 135 3.43 -16.29 8.38
CA GLY A 135 3.44 -15.17 7.44
C GLY A 135 4.84 -14.63 7.14
N PRO A 136 5.06 -14.06 5.94
CA PRO A 136 6.34 -13.46 5.59
C PRO A 136 6.69 -12.30 6.52
N ARG A 137 7.97 -12.19 6.87
CA ARG A 137 8.51 -11.12 7.71
C ARG A 137 9.06 -10.02 6.82
N VAL A 138 8.59 -8.79 7.02
CA VAL A 138 8.79 -7.60 6.16
C VAL A 138 8.95 -6.32 6.97
#